data_AF-A0A528LP53-F1
#
_entry.id   AF-A0A528LP53-F1
#
_cell.length_a   1.000
_cell.length_b   1.000
_cell.length_c   1.000
_cell.angle_alpha   90.00
_cell.angle_beta   90.00
_cell.angle_gamma   90.00
#
_symmetry.space_group_name_H-M   'P 1'
#
loop_
_entity.id
_entity.type
_entity.pdbx_description
1 polymer ?
#
loop_
_entity_poly.entity_id
_entity_poly.type
_entity_poly.pdbx_seq_one_letter_code
_entity_poly.pdbx_strand_id
1 'polypeptide(L)'
;TGQGGGARAHFLANPVVELAGTRIAPLICYEQLILWPALQSMLHAPDMIVATGNGWWTAGTSIVAIERASAVAWAKLFGVPIVMAFNM
;
A
#
# COMPACT_ATOMS: atom_id res chain seq x y z
N THR A 1 9.82 -8.11 -32.39
CA THR A 1 9.62 -9.21 -31.42
C THR A 1 9.35 -8.61 -30.05
N GLY A 2 8.14 -8.08 -29.84
CA GLY A 2 7.79 -7.48 -28.55
C GLY A 2 7.50 -8.57 -27.53
N GLN A 3 8.50 -8.97 -26.76
CA GLN A 3 8.22 -9.64 -25.49
C GLN A 3 7.52 -8.59 -24.61
N GLY A 4 6.23 -8.81 -24.32
CA GLY A 4 5.45 -7.88 -23.51
C GLY A 4 6.09 -7.69 -22.15
N GLY A 5 6.65 -6.50 -21.90
CA GLY A 5 7.37 -6.14 -20.66
C GLY A 5 6.45 -5.90 -19.46
N GLY A 6 5.36 -6.67 -19.33
CA GLY A 6 4.40 -6.57 -18.24
C GLY A 6 4.65 -7.61 -17.15
N ALA A 7 4.09 -7.37 -15.97
CA ALA A 7 3.99 -8.37 -14.91
C ALA A 7 2.66 -9.13 -15.02
N ARG A 8 2.62 -10.37 -14.52
CA ARG A 8 1.37 -11.13 -14.40
C ARG A 8 0.46 -10.43 -13.38
N ALA A 9 -0.79 -10.19 -13.77
CA ALA A 9 -1.77 -9.62 -12.85
C ALA A 9 -2.32 -10.69 -11.90
N HIS A 10 -2.17 -10.45 -10.59
CA HIS A 10 -2.60 -11.34 -9.52
C HIS A 10 -3.81 -10.76 -8.76
N PHE A 11 -4.91 -10.48 -9.47
CA PHE A 11 -6.07 -9.75 -8.95
C PHE A 11 -6.71 -10.33 -7.67
N LEU A 12 -6.60 -11.65 -7.46
CA LEU A 12 -7.21 -12.38 -6.35
C LEU A 12 -6.19 -13.15 -5.49
N ALA A 13 -4.89 -13.01 -5.77
CA ALA A 13 -3.89 -13.65 -4.93
C ALA A 13 -3.83 -12.96 -3.57
N ASN A 14 -3.42 -13.69 -2.52
CA ASN A 14 -3.22 -13.10 -1.20
C ASN A 14 -2.15 -11.99 -1.28
N PRO A 15 -2.50 -10.72 -1.00
CA PRO A 15 -1.56 -9.61 -1.05
C PRO A 15 -0.74 -9.44 0.24
N VAL A 16 -1.08 -10.16 1.31
CA VAL A 16 -0.38 -10.11 2.60
C VAL A 16 0.89 -10.95 2.57
N VAL A 17 1.97 -10.40 3.11
CA VAL A 17 3.28 -11.05 3.18
C VAL A 17 3.65 -11.31 4.64
N GLU A 18 4.24 -12.46 4.94
CA GLU A 18 4.79 -12.76 6.27
C GLU A 18 6.29 -12.44 6.31
N LEU A 19 6.70 -11.60 7.26
CA LEU A 19 8.10 -11.24 7.48
C LEU A 19 8.42 -11.36 8.97
N ALA A 20 9.37 -12.24 9.31
CA ALA A 20 9.79 -12.47 10.69
C ALA A 20 8.61 -12.74 11.66
N GLY A 21 7.61 -13.50 11.20
CA GLY A 21 6.40 -13.82 11.98
C GLY A 21 5.35 -12.70 12.07
N THR A 22 5.53 -11.59 11.34
CA THR A 22 4.55 -10.50 11.24
C THR A 22 3.92 -10.49 9.86
N ARG A 23 2.59 -10.49 9.79
CA ARG A 23 1.83 -10.38 8.54
C ARG A 23 1.61 -8.92 8.19
N ILE A 24 2.15 -8.49 7.06
CA ILE A 24 2.08 -7.11 6.61
C ILE A 24 1.19 -6.96 5.37
N ALA A 25 0.40 -5.89 5.34
CA ALA A 25 -0.27 -5.41 4.15
C ALA A 25 0.56 -4.28 3.52
N PRO A 26 1.35 -4.57 2.47
CA PRO A 26 2.06 -3.54 1.74
C PRO A 26 1.06 -2.72 0.93
N LEU A 27 1.14 -1.39 1.04
CA LEU A 27 0.46 -0.46 0.14
C LEU A 27 1.52 0.45 -0.49
N ILE A 28 1.58 0.48 -1.82
CA ILE A 28 2.62 1.21 -2.57
C ILE A 28 2.00 2.42 -3.28
N CYS A 29 2.42 3.62 -2.87
CA CYS A 29 2.16 4.91 -3.52
C CYS A 29 0.66 5.10 -3.83
N TYR A 30 0.31 5.01 -5.09
CA TYR A 30 -1.07 5.16 -5.55
C TYR A 30 -2.06 4.16 -4.91
N GLU A 31 -1.62 2.98 -4.48
CA GLU A 31 -2.47 1.99 -3.80
C GLU A 31 -3.08 2.50 -2.49
N GLN A 32 -2.48 3.51 -1.84
CA GLN A 32 -3.09 4.16 -0.67
C GLN A 32 -4.48 4.75 -0.98
N LEU A 33 -4.76 5.06 -2.25
CA LEU A 33 -5.99 5.71 -2.71
C LEU A 33 -6.99 4.72 -3.31
N ILE A 34 -6.56 3.51 -3.65
CA ILE A 34 -7.41 2.50 -4.30
C ILE A 34 -8.11 1.65 -3.24
N LEU A 35 -9.43 1.50 -3.39
CA LEU A 35 -10.25 0.71 -2.46
C LEU A 35 -9.86 -0.78 -2.43
N TRP A 36 -9.72 -1.39 -3.61
CA TRP A 36 -9.63 -2.86 -3.71
C TRP A 36 -8.40 -3.46 -3.01
N PRO A 37 -7.15 -3.01 -3.24
CA PRO A 37 -5.97 -3.59 -2.59
C PRO A 37 -6.01 -3.47 -1.06
N ALA A 38 -6.51 -2.35 -0.55
CA ALA A 38 -6.68 -2.13 0.89
C ALA A 38 -7.71 -3.10 1.47
N LEU A 39 -8.92 -3.15 0.91
CA LEU A 39 -9.98 -4.05 1.39
C LEU A 39 -9.57 -5.53 1.28
N GLN A 40 -9.00 -5.92 0.15
CA GLN A 40 -8.53 -7.29 -0.08
C GLN A 40 -7.47 -7.68 0.95
N SER A 41 -6.50 -6.81 1.24
CA SER A 41 -5.49 -7.07 2.26
C SER A 41 -6.12 -7.28 3.63
N MET A 42 -7.08 -6.44 4.02
CA MET A 42 -7.74 -6.52 5.32
C MET A 42 -8.59 -7.78 5.50
N LEU A 43 -9.14 -8.35 4.42
CA LEU A 43 -9.81 -9.66 4.45
C LEU A 43 -8.88 -10.81 4.87
N HIS A 44 -7.57 -10.65 4.68
CA HIS A 44 -6.56 -11.59 5.15
C HIS A 44 -6.05 -11.27 6.57
N ALA A 45 -6.67 -10.31 7.25
CA ALA A 45 -6.42 -9.92 8.64
C ALA A 45 -4.93 -9.70 8.96
N PRO A 46 -4.23 -8.75 8.31
CA PRO A 46 -2.82 -8.49 8.54
C PRO A 46 -2.61 -7.89 9.93
N ASP A 47 -1.38 -8.00 10.44
CA ASP A 47 -1.02 -7.45 11.75
C ASP A 47 -0.68 -5.96 11.66
N MET A 48 -0.27 -5.45 10.48
CA MET A 48 -0.05 -4.02 10.22
C MET A 48 -0.06 -3.65 8.74
N ILE A 49 -0.17 -2.34 8.47
CA ILE A 49 0.05 -1.74 7.14
C ILE A 49 1.48 -1.25 7.04
N VAL A 50 2.13 -1.53 5.90
CA VAL A 50 3.41 -0.94 5.51
C VAL A 50 3.17 -0.10 4.27
N ALA A 51 3.09 1.23 4.43
CA ALA A 51 2.87 2.14 3.32
C ALA A 51 4.20 2.75 2.84
N THR A 52 4.43 2.72 1.54
CA THR A 52 5.63 3.29 0.93
C THR A 52 5.30 4.14 -0.28
N GLY A 53 6.00 5.24 -0.50
CA GLY A 53 5.73 6.16 -1.62
C GLY A 53 6.97 6.89 -2.12
N ASN A 54 6.89 7.38 -3.36
CA ASN A 54 7.98 8.14 -3.99
C ASN A 54 7.48 9.51 -4.43
N GLY A 55 7.69 10.51 -3.57
CA GLY A 55 7.14 11.85 -3.67
C GLY A 55 8.06 12.91 -4.27
N TRP A 56 9.34 12.61 -4.56
CA TRP A 56 10.34 13.61 -4.99
C TRP A 56 9.91 14.49 -6.18
N TRP A 57 9.17 13.91 -7.13
CA TRP A 57 8.71 14.60 -8.34
C TRP A 57 7.43 15.42 -8.12
N THR A 58 6.82 15.32 -6.93
CA THR A 58 5.54 15.95 -6.57
C THR A 58 5.71 17.17 -5.67
N ALA A 59 6.94 17.69 -5.55
CA ALA A 59 7.25 18.84 -4.71
C ALA A 59 6.32 20.03 -5.00
N GLY A 60 5.78 20.65 -3.94
CA GLY A 60 4.84 21.76 -4.04
C GLY A 60 3.38 21.37 -4.30
N THR A 61 3.06 20.08 -4.37
CA THR A 61 1.68 19.58 -4.49
C THR A 61 1.19 18.93 -3.20
N SER A 62 -0.10 18.60 -3.14
CA SER A 62 -0.72 17.87 -2.01
C SER A 62 -0.64 16.34 -2.13
N ILE A 63 0.01 15.79 -3.17
CA ILE A 63 -0.05 14.35 -3.48
C ILE A 63 0.43 13.49 -2.30
N VAL A 64 1.65 13.72 -1.80
CA VAL A 64 2.19 12.95 -0.66
C VAL A 64 1.36 13.14 0.61
N ALA A 65 0.81 14.35 0.81
CA ALA A 65 -0.04 14.61 1.98
C ALA A 65 -1.35 13.80 1.91
N ILE A 66 -1.95 13.69 0.73
CA ILE A 66 -3.15 12.88 0.48
C ILE A 66 -2.84 11.39 0.63
N GLU A 67 -1.74 10.89 0.05
CA GLU A 67 -1.32 9.48 0.18
C GLU A 67 -1.14 9.09 1.66
N ARG A 68 -0.43 9.90 2.44
CA ARG A 68 -0.23 9.67 3.89
C ARG A 68 -1.56 9.72 4.65
N ALA A 69 -2.40 10.71 4.37
CA ALA A 69 -3.69 10.85 5.05
C ALA A 69 -4.61 9.66 4.76
N SER A 70 -4.66 9.19 3.50
CA SER A 70 -5.42 8.01 3.10
C SER A 70 -4.89 6.73 3.74
N ALA A 71 -3.57 6.54 3.81
CA ALA A 71 -2.97 5.39 4.47
C ALA A 71 -3.33 5.33 5.97
N VAL A 72 -3.26 6.48 6.65
CA VAL A 72 -3.68 6.61 8.05
C VAL A 72 -5.17 6.34 8.22
N ALA A 73 -6.01 6.78 7.28
CA ALA A 73 -7.45 6.52 7.33
C ALA A 73 -7.75 5.01 7.24
N TRP A 74 -7.07 4.26 6.37
CA TRP A 74 -7.19 2.81 6.29
C TRP A 74 -6.75 2.11 7.58
N ALA A 75 -5.60 2.49 8.13
CA ALA A 75 -5.09 1.95 9.38
C ALA A 75 -6.09 2.16 10.53
N LYS A 76 -6.66 3.37 10.63
CA LYS A 76 -7.69 3.70 11.62
C LYS A 76 -8.99 2.92 11.41
N LEU A 77 -9.44 2.79 10.16
CA LEU A 77 -10.69 2.09 9.84
C LEU A 77 -10.65 0.63 10.28
N PHE A 78 -9.51 -0.05 10.10
CA PHE A 78 -9.34 -1.47 10.43
C PHE A 78 -8.69 -1.72 11.79
N GLY A 79 -8.32 -0.68 12.52
CA GLY A 79 -7.72 -0.81 13.85
C GLY A 79 -6.35 -1.48 13.83
N VAL A 80 -5.58 -1.34 12.73
CA VAL A 80 -4.24 -1.92 12.59
C VAL A 80 -3.16 -0.83 12.65
N PRO A 81 -1.97 -1.11 13.22
CA PRO A 81 -0.83 -0.22 13.16
C PRO A 81 -0.39 0.09 11.73
N ILE A 82 0.31 1.21 11.55
CA ILE A 82 0.92 1.59 10.27
C ILE A 82 2.35 2.11 10.45
N VAL A 83 3.23 1.70 9.55
CA VAL A 83 4.54 2.32 9.33
C VAL A 83 4.63 2.88 7.91
N MET A 84 5.34 3.99 7.75
CA MET A 84 5.40 4.73 6.48
C MET A 84 6.84 5.06 6.08
N ALA A 85 7.18 4.85 4.82
CA ALA A 85 8.46 5.26 4.23
C ALA A 85 8.22 6.03 2.93
N PHE A 86 8.62 7.29 2.87
CA PHE A 86 8.44 8.12 1.68
C PHE A 86 9.78 8.71 1.27
N ASN A 87 10.17 8.50 0.02
CA ASN A 87 11.23 9.29 -0.60
C ASN A 87 10.64 10.66 -0.97
N MET A 88 11.30 11.74 -0.55
CA MET A 88 10.79 13.11 -0.64
C MET A 88 11.53 13.93 -1.69
#